data_AF-A0AA95L8P5-F1
#
_entry.id   AF-A0AA95L8P5-F1
#
_cell.length_a   1.000
_cell.length_b   1.000
_cell.length_c   1.000
_cell.angle_alpha   90.00
_cell.angle_beta   90.00
_cell.angle_gamma   90.00
#
_symmetry.space_group_name_H-M   'P 1'
#
loop_
_entity.id
_entity.type
_entity.pdbx_description
1 polymer ?
#
loop_
_entity_poly.entity_id
_entity_poly.type
_entity_poly.pdbx_seq_one_letter_code
_entity_poly.pdbx_strand_id
1 'polypeptide(L)'
;MRFIPERFRHNNLFITMFLISVIIIITVSVTITWTTIRMSEQFFFEKFSITNAKVMDQVKDSFETYNYSVVVASNKLLQSGTIKRILTEETTNVQRLNAYFTLGQQMNRIESSVDTYETSIIVTGTNGIIYSTDRTYWPITDDELKSGNIFKNTLKEPKRLMYQYDVRPDKEDGNYIVTSKALMERTSGIGYGTMYFAIKENEFREFYSNYTSPGNHVFLVNKSGVIMSSDQSKLIGETSEELLQYANEIMSEPKDYIVKKFLGKEQIILMEYLPSYEMYMFNIIDKETAFGNLIDKKQIVLISMGIVFVALIIVFFASRRMTNSLSKLVKQIESASKHKFDKYVTVSGTYETREIGHAFNSMLDELHEYVDQLVISQKNQRNAELAALQQQINPHFLYNTLTSIKFMVQQGGKEETEATINALISLLQNTIGNVSETITVKQELDNLKNYVLINQKRYGDRIKVNYFVTPDCMDWEIPKLILQPFMENSFFHGFIRKLLGHINVLVWQDGNTLTCEVIDNGDGMEVSEDNTLPHTKRKQQHFSGIGVRNVHERIQLIYGEEYGVTISSSLGEGTKVRITLPIQK
;
A
#
# COMPACT_ATOMS: atom_id res chain seq x y z
N MET A 1 10.89 -8.69 -22.08
CA MET A 1 10.72 -9.11 -20.67
C MET A 1 10.64 -10.64 -20.55
N ARG A 2 11.62 -11.35 -21.10
CA ARG A 2 11.70 -12.82 -21.11
C ARG A 2 13.09 -13.18 -20.62
N PHE A 3 13.20 -13.62 -19.38
CA PHE A 3 14.29 -14.42 -18.77
C PHE A 3 14.16 -14.29 -17.25
N ILE A 4 13.14 -14.92 -16.68
CA ILE A 4 13.08 -15.17 -15.23
C ILE A 4 13.00 -16.71 -15.07
N PRO A 5 14.04 -17.36 -14.52
CA PRO A 5 14.11 -18.82 -14.32
C PRO A 5 12.94 -19.37 -13.49
N GLU A 6 12.48 -20.60 -13.74
CA GLU A 6 11.32 -21.22 -13.06
C GLU A 6 11.41 -21.27 -11.52
N ARG A 7 12.61 -21.24 -10.93
CA ARG A 7 12.79 -21.11 -9.47
C ARG A 7 12.21 -19.81 -8.90
N PHE A 8 12.07 -18.77 -9.70
CA PHE A 8 11.50 -17.50 -9.29
C PHE A 8 9.97 -17.43 -9.36
N ARG A 9 9.31 -18.41 -10.01
CA ARG A 9 7.84 -18.45 -10.08
C ARG A 9 7.18 -18.64 -8.71
N HIS A 10 7.83 -19.38 -7.80
CA HIS A 10 7.35 -19.59 -6.43
C HIS A 10 7.62 -18.42 -5.47
N ASN A 11 8.50 -17.49 -5.84
CA ASN A 11 8.90 -16.34 -5.02
C ASN A 11 8.44 -15.00 -5.65
N ASN A 12 7.59 -15.06 -6.68
CA ASN A 12 7.26 -13.87 -7.47
C ASN A 12 6.67 -12.77 -6.59
N LEU A 13 5.72 -13.12 -5.69
CA LEU A 13 5.12 -12.18 -4.73
C LEU A 13 6.16 -11.57 -3.77
N PHE A 14 7.11 -12.37 -3.26
CA PHE A 14 8.17 -11.86 -2.39
C PHE A 14 9.02 -10.82 -3.12
N ILE A 15 9.38 -11.11 -4.37
CA ILE A 15 10.27 -10.26 -5.16
C ILE A 15 9.59 -8.98 -5.58
N THR A 16 8.33 -9.03 -6.03
CA THR A 16 7.59 -7.80 -6.36
C THR A 16 7.40 -6.92 -5.14
N MET A 17 6.96 -7.47 -4.00
CA MET A 17 6.79 -6.66 -2.79
C MET A 17 8.11 -6.08 -2.30
N PHE A 18 9.17 -6.90 -2.27
CA PHE A 18 10.51 -6.45 -1.87
C PHE A 18 11.04 -5.34 -2.79
N LEU A 19 10.95 -5.50 -4.11
CA LEU A 19 11.40 -4.49 -5.08
C LEU A 19 10.62 -3.18 -4.95
N ILE A 20 9.30 -3.24 -4.77
CA ILE A 20 8.47 -2.03 -4.58
C ILE A 20 8.93 -1.30 -3.31
N SER A 21 9.10 -2.01 -2.19
CA SER A 21 9.57 -1.40 -0.94
C SER A 21 10.99 -0.84 -1.07
N VAL A 22 11.90 -1.52 -1.77
CA VAL A 22 13.26 -1.04 -2.03
C VAL A 22 13.25 0.27 -2.82
N ILE A 23 12.46 0.34 -3.90
CA ILE A 23 12.35 1.54 -4.74
C ILE A 23 11.81 2.72 -3.91
N ILE A 24 10.78 2.49 -3.09
CA ILE A 24 10.20 3.53 -2.22
C ILE A 24 11.24 4.02 -1.22
N ILE A 25 11.93 3.11 -0.51
CA ILE A 25 12.94 3.47 0.50
C ILE A 25 14.09 4.25 -0.11
N ILE A 26 14.63 3.80 -1.25
CA ILE A 26 15.73 4.50 -1.93
C ILE A 26 15.28 5.88 -2.38
N THR A 27 14.09 5.99 -2.99
CA THR A 27 13.57 7.27 -3.49
C THR A 27 13.39 8.27 -2.34
N VAL A 28 12.73 7.84 -1.25
CA VAL A 28 12.51 8.68 -0.07
C VAL A 28 13.83 9.06 0.61
N SER A 29 14.78 8.12 0.71
CA SER A 29 16.08 8.43 1.31
C SER A 29 16.85 9.44 0.46
N VAL A 30 16.89 9.27 -0.86
CA VAL A 30 17.61 10.19 -1.75
C VAL A 30 17.00 11.59 -1.69
N THR A 31 15.67 11.70 -1.70
CA THR A 31 15.01 13.01 -1.60
C THR A 31 15.23 13.67 -0.24
N ILE A 32 15.18 12.93 0.86
CA ILE A 32 15.48 13.46 2.20
C ILE A 32 16.94 13.92 2.26
N THR A 33 17.91 13.06 1.91
CA THR A 33 19.34 13.43 1.95
C THR A 33 19.62 14.65 1.09
N TRP A 34 19.05 14.72 -0.12
CA TRP A 34 19.20 15.88 -1.00
C TRP A 34 18.61 17.16 -0.39
N THR A 35 17.39 17.07 0.16
CA THR A 35 16.70 18.21 0.78
C THR A 35 17.45 18.70 2.02
N THR A 36 17.94 17.78 2.86
CA THR A 36 18.72 18.10 4.05
C THR A 36 20.01 18.82 3.67
N ILE A 37 20.77 18.32 2.70
CA ILE A 37 22.00 18.98 2.25
C ILE A 37 21.70 20.39 1.73
N ARG A 38 20.66 20.54 0.90
CA ARG A 38 20.27 21.85 0.36
C ARG A 38 19.83 22.83 1.44
N MET A 39 19.00 22.38 2.37
CA MET A 39 18.51 23.21 3.46
C MET A 39 19.64 23.62 4.42
N SER A 40 20.55 22.69 4.74
CA SER A 40 21.74 22.98 5.55
C SER A 40 22.67 23.99 4.87
N GLU A 41 22.92 23.86 3.57
CA GLU A 41 23.72 24.83 2.81
C GLU A 41 23.08 26.22 2.84
N GLN A 42 21.77 26.32 2.57
CA GLN A 42 21.07 27.60 2.53
C GLN A 42 21.00 28.26 3.91
N PHE A 43 20.68 27.49 4.96
CA PHE A 43 20.64 27.99 6.33
C PHE A 43 22.01 28.48 6.79
N PHE A 44 23.06 27.69 6.53
CA PHE A 44 24.41 28.08 6.88
C PHE A 44 24.83 29.35 6.14
N PHE A 45 24.54 29.44 4.85
CA PHE A 45 24.81 30.59 4.02
C PHE A 45 24.16 31.88 4.55
N GLU A 46 22.87 31.81 4.88
CA GLU A 46 22.11 32.96 5.40
C GLU A 46 22.68 33.42 6.75
N LYS A 47 22.90 32.49 7.68
CA LYS A 47 23.45 32.81 9.01
C LYS A 47 24.88 33.33 8.93
N PHE A 48 25.72 32.71 8.10
CA PHE A 48 27.10 33.12 7.92
C PHE A 48 27.19 34.53 7.33
N SER A 49 26.34 34.87 6.36
CA SER A 49 26.31 36.21 5.76
C SER A 49 25.89 37.28 6.78
N ILE A 50 24.83 37.02 7.57
CA ILE A 50 24.39 37.93 8.65
C ILE A 50 25.48 38.10 9.72
N THR A 51 26.17 37.02 10.10
CA THR A 51 27.27 37.10 11.07
C THR A 51 28.44 37.91 10.54
N ASN A 52 28.83 37.74 9.27
CA ASN A 52 29.93 38.53 8.69
C ASN A 52 29.56 40.01 8.52
N ALA A 53 28.31 40.34 8.19
CA ALA A 53 27.86 41.74 8.18
C ALA A 53 28.06 42.40 9.56
N LYS A 54 27.68 41.71 10.65
CA LYS A 54 27.89 42.22 12.01
C LYS A 54 29.38 42.30 12.39
N VAL A 55 30.20 41.40 11.89
CA VAL A 55 31.66 41.46 12.08
C VAL A 55 32.25 42.65 11.34
N MET A 56 31.78 42.95 10.12
CA MET A 56 32.18 44.15 9.39
C MET A 56 31.89 45.43 10.18
N ASP A 57 30.71 45.52 10.83
CA ASP A 57 30.41 46.65 11.73
C ASP A 57 31.47 46.79 12.85
N GLN A 58 31.89 45.68 13.47
CA GLN A 58 32.94 45.69 14.52
C GLN A 58 34.32 46.11 13.98
N VAL A 59 34.66 45.64 12.78
CA VAL A 59 35.90 46.04 12.10
C VAL A 59 35.87 47.52 11.79
N LYS A 60 34.75 48.04 11.28
CA LYS A 60 34.55 49.47 11.05
C LYS A 60 34.68 50.28 12.33
N ASP A 61 34.12 49.83 13.44
CA ASP A 61 34.28 50.50 14.74
C ASP A 61 35.76 50.55 15.18
N SER A 62 36.53 49.50 14.88
CA SER A 62 37.97 49.46 15.15
C SER A 62 38.73 50.48 14.30
N PHE A 63 38.40 50.59 13.01
CA PHE A 63 38.92 51.64 12.13
C PHE A 63 38.55 53.04 12.61
N GLU A 64 37.30 53.28 13.01
CA GLU A 64 36.87 54.59 13.51
C GLU A 64 37.51 54.94 14.85
N THR A 65 37.79 53.95 15.71
CA THR A 65 38.53 54.15 16.97
C THR A 65 39.96 54.60 16.70
N TYR A 66 40.67 53.96 15.76
CA TYR A 66 42.00 54.41 15.34
C TYR A 66 41.96 55.82 14.75
N ASN A 67 41.02 56.07 13.83
CA ASN A 67 40.84 57.39 13.21
C ASN A 67 40.55 58.47 14.26
N TYR A 68 39.75 58.17 15.29
CA TYR A 68 39.49 59.08 16.39
C TYR A 68 40.78 59.42 17.15
N SER A 69 41.62 58.44 17.47
CA SER A 69 42.94 58.66 18.11
C SER A 69 43.84 59.55 17.25
N VAL A 70 43.90 59.31 15.94
CA VAL A 70 44.66 60.16 14.99
C VAL A 70 44.08 61.58 14.95
N VAL A 71 42.75 61.75 14.91
CA VAL A 71 42.09 63.06 14.93
C VAL A 71 42.42 63.82 16.22
N VAL A 72 42.41 63.15 17.38
CA VAL A 72 42.78 63.74 18.68
C VAL A 72 44.24 64.18 18.68
N ALA A 73 45.17 63.33 18.23
CA ALA A 73 46.59 63.66 18.13
C ALA A 73 46.85 64.83 17.16
N SER A 74 46.21 64.81 15.99
CA SER A 74 46.24 65.89 15.00
C SER A 74 45.72 67.21 15.60
N ASN A 75 44.63 67.16 16.36
CA ASN A 75 44.08 68.35 17.01
C ASN A 75 44.99 68.89 18.13
N LYS A 76 45.70 68.02 18.86
CA LYS A 76 46.72 68.43 19.84
C LYS A 76 47.92 69.11 19.17
N LEU A 77 48.39 68.59 18.02
CA LEU A 77 49.43 69.22 17.20
C LEU A 77 49.01 70.63 16.74
N LEU A 78 47.82 70.73 16.15
CA LEU A 78 47.26 71.99 15.63
C LEU A 78 47.07 73.06 16.72
N GLN A 79 46.75 72.67 17.95
CA GLN A 79 46.50 73.57 19.07
C GLN A 79 47.78 73.95 19.84
N SER A 80 48.90 73.27 19.60
CA SER A 80 50.14 73.52 20.33
C SER A 80 50.83 74.79 19.83
N GLY A 81 50.70 75.88 20.59
CA GLY A 81 51.41 77.14 20.31
C GLY A 81 52.94 76.98 20.31
N THR A 82 53.47 76.05 21.12
CA THR A 82 54.91 75.74 21.16
C THR A 82 55.39 75.10 19.86
N ILE A 83 54.65 74.13 19.33
CA ILE A 83 54.99 73.46 18.06
C ILE A 83 54.90 74.47 16.92
N LYS A 84 53.82 75.28 16.86
CA LYS A 84 53.69 76.35 15.86
C LYS A 84 54.91 77.26 15.86
N ARG A 85 55.30 77.78 17.02
CA ARG A 85 56.45 78.68 17.18
C ARG A 85 57.74 78.05 16.64
N ILE A 86 58.01 76.81 17.02
CA ILE A 86 59.19 76.06 16.56
C ILE A 86 59.20 75.87 15.04
N LEU A 87 58.05 75.59 14.42
CA LEU A 87 57.95 75.32 12.98
C LEU A 87 57.96 76.59 12.10
N THR A 88 57.80 77.78 12.68
CA THR A 88 57.77 79.06 11.96
C THR A 88 58.99 79.95 12.17
N GLU A 89 59.58 79.97 13.37
CA GLU A 89 60.65 80.91 13.70
C GLU A 89 61.97 80.50 13.02
N GLU A 90 62.68 81.46 12.42
CA GLU A 90 64.06 81.25 11.98
C GLU A 90 64.97 81.16 13.21
N THR A 91 65.70 80.06 13.33
CA THR A 91 66.53 79.75 14.51
C THR A 91 68.00 79.65 14.12
N THR A 92 68.89 80.20 14.96
CA THR A 92 70.33 79.93 14.87
C THR A 92 70.63 78.45 15.17
N ASN A 93 71.79 77.94 14.77
CA ASN A 93 72.16 76.52 14.96
C ASN A 93 72.00 76.03 16.41
N VAL A 94 72.30 76.88 17.41
CA VAL A 94 72.16 76.53 18.84
C VAL A 94 70.68 76.55 19.28
N GLN A 95 69.90 77.53 18.84
CA GLN A 95 68.47 77.60 19.13
C GLN A 95 67.70 76.45 18.48
N ARG A 96 68.17 75.98 17.31
CA ARG A 96 67.60 74.84 16.60
C ARG A 96 67.73 73.54 17.41
N LEU A 97 68.84 73.32 18.12
CA LEU A 97 69.00 72.14 18.99
C LEU A 97 67.99 72.13 20.14
N ASN A 98 67.80 73.28 20.82
CA ASN A 98 66.79 73.43 21.87
C ASN A 98 65.37 73.27 21.34
N ALA A 99 65.11 73.73 20.11
CA ALA A 99 63.84 73.56 19.43
C ALA A 99 63.56 72.07 19.16
N TYR A 100 64.53 71.30 18.66
CA TYR A 100 64.40 69.85 18.47
C TYR A 100 64.14 69.10 19.78
N PHE A 101 64.87 69.43 20.86
CA PHE A 101 64.64 68.81 22.17
C PHE A 101 63.23 69.10 22.71
N THR A 102 62.79 70.36 22.64
CA THR A 102 61.44 70.77 23.08
C THR A 102 60.36 70.12 22.22
N LEU A 103 60.58 70.04 20.91
CA LEU A 103 59.68 69.38 19.97
C LEU A 103 59.56 67.90 20.31
N GLY A 104 60.66 67.20 20.58
CA GLY A 104 60.62 65.79 21.01
C GLY A 104 59.79 65.56 22.27
N GLN A 105 59.91 66.42 23.29
CA GLN A 105 59.06 66.34 24.49
C GLN A 105 57.58 66.56 24.19
N GLN A 106 57.23 67.46 23.28
CA GLN A 106 55.84 67.68 22.87
C GLN A 106 55.31 66.50 22.07
N MET A 107 56.13 65.95 21.17
CA MET A 107 55.77 64.83 20.31
C MET A 107 55.52 63.56 21.11
N ASN A 108 56.35 63.23 22.12
CA ASN A 108 56.12 62.07 22.99
C ASN A 108 54.76 62.13 23.72
N ARG A 109 54.30 63.33 24.11
CA ARG A 109 52.97 63.51 24.74
C ARG A 109 51.80 63.39 23.76
N ILE A 110 52.07 63.59 22.48
CA ILE A 110 51.06 63.51 21.42
C ILE A 110 50.99 62.08 20.91
N GLU A 111 52.15 61.43 20.73
CA GLU A 111 52.31 60.01 20.45
C GLU A 111 51.59 59.14 21.49
N SER A 112 51.64 59.53 22.77
CA SER A 112 50.84 58.86 23.83
C SER A 112 49.32 58.85 23.59
N SER A 113 48.80 59.62 22.63
CA SER A 113 47.38 59.63 22.24
C SER A 113 47.04 58.60 21.17
N VAL A 114 48.06 58.06 20.50
CA VAL A 114 47.96 57.00 19.48
C VAL A 114 48.71 55.73 19.88
N ASP A 115 49.38 55.72 21.03
CA ASP A 115 50.25 54.66 21.58
C ASP A 115 49.62 53.25 21.70
N THR A 116 48.30 53.16 21.65
CA THR A 116 47.62 51.87 21.48
C THR A 116 47.89 51.23 20.11
N TYR A 117 48.48 51.97 19.18
CA TYR A 117 48.82 51.58 17.82
C TYR A 117 50.24 52.06 17.52
N GLU A 118 51.08 51.18 16.98
CA GLU A 118 52.41 51.58 16.51
C GLU A 118 52.23 52.56 15.33
N THR A 119 52.58 53.84 15.53
CA THR A 119 52.37 54.89 14.52
C THR A 119 53.48 55.92 14.62
N SER A 120 54.23 56.11 13.53
CA SER A 120 55.27 57.16 13.46
C SER A 120 54.65 58.50 13.08
N ILE A 121 55.01 59.56 13.80
CA ILE A 121 54.51 60.90 13.54
C ILE A 121 55.64 61.76 12.96
N ILE A 122 55.40 62.37 11.80
CA ILE A 122 56.30 63.34 11.18
C ILE A 122 55.63 64.71 11.11
N VAL A 123 56.35 65.76 11.51
CA VAL A 123 55.91 67.15 11.33
C VAL A 123 56.95 67.93 10.54
N THR A 124 56.49 68.78 9.63
CA THR A 124 57.35 69.67 8.83
C THR A 124 56.91 71.11 9.03
N GLY A 125 57.87 72.03 9.13
CA GLY A 125 57.65 73.46 9.28
C GLY A 125 58.03 74.25 8.03
N THR A 126 57.48 75.45 7.89
CA THR A 126 57.84 76.37 6.79
C THR A 126 59.28 76.88 6.89
N ASN A 127 59.89 76.85 8.09
CA ASN A 127 61.30 77.17 8.31
C ASN A 127 62.27 76.02 7.97
N GLY A 128 61.76 74.91 7.42
CA GLY A 128 62.56 73.74 7.00
C GLY A 128 62.84 72.72 8.10
N ILE A 129 62.36 72.92 9.33
CA ILE A 129 62.46 71.91 10.41
C ILE A 129 61.58 70.71 10.06
N ILE A 130 62.15 69.50 10.19
CA ILE A 130 61.44 68.24 10.05
C ILE A 130 61.77 67.37 11.25
N TYR A 131 60.74 66.94 11.97
CA TYR A 131 60.87 66.04 13.11
C TYR A 131 60.05 64.78 12.88
N SER A 132 60.58 63.64 13.28
CA SER A 132 59.94 62.33 13.22
C SER A 132 60.11 61.65 14.58
N THR A 133 59.04 61.05 15.11
CA THR A 133 59.11 60.27 16.37
C THR A 133 59.97 59.02 16.19
N ASP A 134 59.78 58.32 15.07
CA ASP A 134 60.61 57.18 14.66
C ASP A 134 60.88 57.21 13.15
N ARG A 135 62.12 57.56 12.79
CA ARG A 135 62.62 57.56 11.38
C ARG A 135 62.93 56.16 10.86
N THR A 136 63.08 55.17 11.73
CA THR A 136 63.32 53.78 11.32
C THR A 136 62.02 53.07 10.97
N TYR A 137 60.92 53.43 11.64
CA TYR A 137 59.60 52.88 11.40
C TYR A 137 59.02 53.27 10.02
N TRP A 138 59.00 54.57 9.68
CA TRP A 138 58.62 55.06 8.36
C TRP A 138 59.81 55.80 7.72
N PRO A 139 60.67 55.09 6.97
CA PRO A 139 61.97 55.60 6.54
C PRO A 139 61.87 56.46 5.27
N ILE A 140 61.10 57.55 5.33
CA ILE A 140 61.00 58.56 4.28
C ILE A 140 62.10 59.61 4.38
N THR A 141 62.77 59.90 3.27
CA THR A 141 63.77 60.98 3.25
C THR A 141 63.09 62.35 3.20
N ASP A 142 63.76 63.37 3.73
CA ASP A 142 63.21 64.73 3.79
C ASP A 142 62.91 65.30 2.38
N ASP A 143 63.72 64.91 1.38
CA ASP A 143 63.55 65.30 -0.02
C ASP A 143 62.41 64.51 -0.70
N GLU A 144 62.29 63.21 -0.43
CA GLU A 144 61.15 62.38 -0.89
C GLU A 144 59.83 62.93 -0.35
N LEU A 145 59.76 63.28 0.94
CA LEU A 145 58.54 63.81 1.55
C LEU A 145 58.11 65.12 0.88
N LYS A 146 59.04 66.06 0.69
CA LYS A 146 58.74 67.37 0.08
C LYS A 146 58.37 67.31 -1.40
N SER A 147 58.99 66.39 -2.15
CA SER A 147 58.76 66.25 -3.60
C SER A 147 57.64 65.26 -3.95
N GLY A 148 57.27 64.40 -3.00
CA GLY A 148 56.32 63.30 -3.15
C GLY A 148 54.86 63.71 -3.30
N ASN A 149 54.05 62.75 -3.74
CA ASN A 149 52.61 62.95 -3.95
C ASN A 149 51.86 63.20 -2.64
N ILE A 150 52.28 62.56 -1.55
CA ILE A 150 51.65 62.69 -0.23
C ILE A 150 51.61 64.16 0.20
N PHE A 151 52.75 64.86 0.19
CA PHE A 151 52.84 66.28 0.54
C PHE A 151 52.03 67.17 -0.41
N LYS A 152 52.13 66.95 -1.72
CA LYS A 152 51.36 67.72 -2.72
C LYS A 152 49.84 67.59 -2.50
N ASN A 153 49.36 66.38 -2.22
CA ASN A 153 47.94 66.12 -1.96
C ASN A 153 47.48 66.77 -0.65
N THR A 154 48.30 66.69 0.42
CA THR A 154 48.01 67.36 1.69
C THR A 154 47.83 68.87 1.53
N LEU A 155 48.65 69.52 0.69
CA LEU A 155 48.53 70.96 0.43
C LEU A 155 47.37 71.34 -0.48
N LYS A 156 46.86 70.44 -1.33
CA LYS A 156 45.67 70.68 -2.17
C LYS A 156 44.40 70.81 -1.33
N GLU A 157 44.25 69.98 -0.29
CA GLU A 157 43.11 70.01 0.63
C GLU A 157 43.57 70.23 2.09
N PRO A 158 44.11 71.41 2.44
CA PRO A 158 44.89 71.61 3.65
C PRO A 158 44.08 71.50 4.95
N LYS A 159 42.75 71.72 4.89
CA LYS A 159 41.85 71.58 6.04
C LYS A 159 41.45 70.14 6.34
N ARG A 160 41.67 69.24 5.39
CA ARG A 160 41.19 67.87 5.44
C ARG A 160 42.23 66.94 6.05
N LEU A 161 41.76 66.02 6.89
CA LEU A 161 42.55 64.84 7.28
C LEU A 161 42.30 63.77 6.22
N MET A 162 43.33 63.31 5.54
CA MET A 162 43.22 62.33 4.47
C MET A 162 44.18 61.17 4.67
N TYR A 163 43.74 59.96 4.29
CA TYR A 163 44.54 58.75 4.31
C TYR A 163 45.12 58.51 2.91
N GLN A 164 46.43 58.33 2.84
CA GLN A 164 47.17 58.14 1.59
C GLN A 164 48.01 56.87 1.67
N TYR A 165 48.39 56.33 0.51
CA TYR A 165 49.22 55.12 0.43
C TYR A 165 50.67 55.48 0.12
N ASP A 166 51.62 54.91 0.86
CA ASP A 166 53.05 54.96 0.56
C ASP A 166 53.57 53.54 0.34
N VAL A 167 54.19 53.29 -0.80
CA VAL A 167 54.78 51.99 -1.16
C VAL A 167 56.28 52.15 -1.28
N ARG A 168 57.02 51.34 -0.52
CA ARG A 168 58.47 51.30 -0.50
C ARG A 168 58.94 49.90 -0.91
N PRO A 169 59.09 49.62 -2.22
CA PRO A 169 59.38 48.27 -2.71
C PRO A 169 60.74 47.73 -2.25
N ASP A 170 61.69 48.61 -1.91
CA ASP A 170 63.03 48.25 -1.43
C ASP A 170 63.08 47.90 0.07
N LYS A 171 61.93 47.83 0.75
CA LYS A 171 61.81 47.50 2.18
C LYS A 171 60.86 46.31 2.38
N GLU A 172 61.28 45.38 3.23
CA GLU A 172 60.38 44.33 3.75
C GLU A 172 59.24 45.01 4.52
N ASP A 173 57.99 44.63 4.24
CA ASP A 173 56.77 45.28 4.73
C ASP A 173 56.69 46.79 4.45
N GLY A 174 57.25 47.25 3.33
CA GLY A 174 57.33 48.67 2.94
C GLY A 174 56.01 49.36 2.55
N ASN A 175 54.86 48.82 2.95
CA ASN A 175 53.54 49.38 2.64
C ASN A 175 53.02 50.15 3.86
N TYR A 176 52.65 51.41 3.68
CA TYR A 176 52.17 52.27 4.76
C TYR A 176 50.86 52.96 4.40
N ILE A 177 49.96 53.05 5.36
CA ILE A 177 48.84 53.97 5.32
C ILE A 177 49.27 55.24 6.06
N VAL A 178 49.32 56.36 5.35
CA VAL A 178 49.80 57.64 5.86
C VAL A 178 48.65 58.62 5.95
N THR A 179 48.24 58.93 7.18
CA THR A 179 47.30 60.02 7.44
C THR A 179 48.04 61.34 7.40
N SER A 180 47.51 62.32 6.67
CA SER A 180 48.18 63.61 6.49
C SER A 180 47.21 64.78 6.58
N LYS A 181 47.71 65.92 7.07
CA LYS A 181 46.96 67.18 7.15
C LYS A 181 47.89 68.38 7.26
N ALA A 182 47.48 69.54 6.74
CA ALA A 182 48.25 70.76 6.92
C ALA A 182 48.08 71.33 8.34
N LEU A 183 49.18 71.82 8.91
CA LEU A 183 49.16 72.58 10.14
C LEU A 183 48.84 74.03 9.79
N MET A 184 47.67 74.51 10.23
CA MET A 184 47.17 75.84 9.87
C MET A 184 46.74 76.62 11.10
N GLU A 185 46.91 77.93 11.06
CA GLU A 185 46.39 78.81 12.09
C GLU A 185 44.86 78.96 11.97
N ARG A 186 44.15 78.79 13.10
CA ARG A 186 42.68 78.84 13.15
C ARG A 186 42.09 80.19 12.75
N THR A 187 42.81 81.29 13.03
CA THR A 187 42.34 82.67 12.81
C THR A 187 42.66 83.18 11.41
N SER A 188 43.90 82.99 10.94
CA SER A 188 44.36 83.51 9.64
C SER A 188 44.18 82.52 8.48
N GLY A 189 44.05 81.23 8.77
CA GLY A 189 44.05 80.18 7.76
C GLY A 189 45.40 79.98 7.06
N ILE A 190 46.48 80.59 7.57
CA ILE A 190 47.81 80.43 7.00
C ILE A 190 48.40 79.09 7.47
N GLY A 191 48.87 78.29 6.51
CA GLY A 191 49.61 77.06 6.76
C GLY A 191 51.02 77.35 7.26
N TYR A 192 51.41 76.73 8.37
CA TYR A 192 52.75 76.85 8.97
C TYR A 192 53.52 75.52 8.99
N GLY A 193 52.92 74.45 8.45
CA GLY A 193 53.55 73.16 8.38
C GLY A 193 52.62 72.06 7.87
N THR A 194 53.07 70.82 7.95
CA THR A 194 52.26 69.62 7.70
C THR A 194 52.56 68.56 8.73
N MET A 195 51.60 67.68 8.97
CA MET A 195 51.75 66.53 9.87
C MET A 195 51.36 65.25 9.14
N TYR A 196 52.04 64.17 9.51
CA TYR A 196 51.90 62.84 8.97
C TYR A 196 51.87 61.83 10.10
N PHE A 197 50.97 60.86 10.02
CA PHE A 197 50.88 59.70 10.89
C PHE A 197 50.99 58.48 9.99
N ALA A 198 52.05 57.72 10.11
CA ALA A 198 52.27 56.52 9.29
C ALA A 198 52.08 55.28 10.15
N ILE A 199 51.22 54.38 9.68
CA ILE A 199 51.04 53.02 10.19
C ILE A 199 51.39 52.04 9.07
N LYS A 200 52.11 50.98 9.40
CA LYS A 200 52.40 49.92 8.43
C LYS A 200 51.12 49.18 8.06
N GLU A 201 51.05 48.68 6.83
CA GLU A 201 49.90 47.92 6.35
C GLU A 201 49.65 46.65 7.16
N ASN A 202 50.70 45.96 7.61
CA ASN A 202 50.58 44.74 8.39
C ASN A 202 49.91 44.97 9.75
N GLU A 203 50.21 46.09 10.42
CA GLU A 203 49.59 46.54 11.67
C GLU A 203 48.17 47.09 11.42
N PHE A 204 47.96 47.83 10.32
CA PHE A 204 46.63 48.29 9.91
C PHE A 204 45.68 47.12 9.60
N ARG A 205 46.23 46.03 9.05
CA ARG A 205 45.52 44.77 8.80
C ARG A 205 45.08 44.09 10.09
N GLU A 206 45.74 44.33 11.22
CA GLU A 206 45.37 43.69 12.49
C GLU A 206 43.93 44.01 12.90
N PHE A 207 43.40 45.17 12.48
CA PHE A 207 42.03 45.60 12.78
C PHE A 207 40.95 44.65 12.24
N TYR A 208 41.26 43.88 11.18
CA TYR A 208 40.37 42.89 10.62
C TYR A 208 40.94 41.47 10.56
N SER A 209 42.24 41.29 10.81
CA SER A 209 42.94 40.00 10.69
C SER A 209 42.26 38.85 11.45
N ASN A 210 41.77 39.11 12.66
CA ASN A 210 41.07 38.15 13.53
C ASN A 210 39.75 37.64 12.94
N TYR A 211 39.25 38.29 11.89
CA TYR A 211 37.99 37.97 11.22
C TYR A 211 38.19 37.37 9.83
N THR A 212 39.43 37.23 9.39
CA THR A 212 39.80 36.57 8.13
C THR A 212 40.01 35.08 8.36
N SER A 213 39.71 34.26 7.35
CA SER A 213 39.96 32.82 7.39
C SER A 213 40.16 32.27 5.98
N PRO A 214 40.60 31.02 5.79
CA PRO A 214 40.67 30.42 4.46
C PRO A 214 39.30 30.46 3.78
N GLY A 215 39.17 31.23 2.70
CA GLY A 215 37.90 31.47 2.01
C GLY A 215 37.06 32.62 2.55
N ASN A 216 37.53 33.37 3.54
CA ASN A 216 36.93 34.63 4.01
C ASN A 216 37.99 35.74 4.03
N HIS A 217 37.95 36.59 3.02
CA HIS A 217 39.00 37.58 2.75
C HIS A 217 38.45 38.99 2.90
N VAL A 218 39.28 39.92 3.38
CA VAL A 218 38.92 41.34 3.53
C VAL A 218 39.80 42.17 2.59
N PHE A 219 39.17 43.11 1.90
CA PHE A 219 39.86 44.05 1.01
C PHE A 219 39.43 45.46 1.34
N LEU A 220 40.41 46.34 1.57
CA LEU A 220 40.18 47.78 1.65
C LEU A 220 40.56 48.42 0.33
N VAL A 221 39.59 48.99 -0.36
CA VAL A 221 39.75 49.55 -1.71
C VAL A 221 39.45 51.04 -1.67
N ASN A 222 40.37 51.87 -2.15
CA ASN A 222 40.13 53.30 -2.21
C ASN A 222 39.16 53.68 -3.36
N LYS A 223 38.76 54.95 -3.44
CA LYS A 223 37.89 55.46 -4.51
C LYS A 223 38.43 55.31 -5.94
N SER A 224 39.74 55.08 -6.11
CA SER A 224 40.33 54.82 -7.43
C SER A 224 40.43 53.33 -7.78
N GLY A 225 39.95 52.44 -6.91
CA GLY A 225 39.97 50.99 -7.14
C GLY A 225 41.26 50.29 -6.69
N VAL A 226 42.18 50.99 -6.04
CA VAL A 226 43.45 50.42 -5.56
C VAL A 226 43.21 49.70 -4.24
N ILE A 227 43.70 48.47 -4.13
CA ILE A 227 43.67 47.67 -2.91
C ILE A 227 44.75 48.19 -1.96
N MET A 228 44.33 48.84 -0.88
CA MET A 228 45.21 49.49 0.10
C MET A 228 45.70 48.52 1.18
N SER A 229 44.87 47.53 1.53
CA SER A 229 45.17 46.53 2.55
C SER A 229 44.30 45.29 2.33
N SER A 230 44.87 44.11 2.54
CA SER A 230 44.16 42.83 2.49
C SER A 230 44.94 41.74 3.23
N ASP A 231 44.25 40.68 3.66
CA ASP A 231 44.90 39.42 4.05
C ASP A 231 45.56 38.71 2.85
N GLN A 232 45.15 39.04 1.63
CA GLN A 232 45.80 38.60 0.39
C GLN A 232 46.93 39.56 0.01
N SER A 233 48.06 39.45 0.70
CA SER A 233 49.21 40.37 0.56
C SER A 233 49.72 40.58 -0.86
N LYS A 234 49.55 39.59 -1.75
CA LYS A 234 49.96 39.65 -3.16
C LYS A 234 49.15 40.63 -4.01
N LEU A 235 47.91 40.94 -3.62
CA LEU A 235 47.00 41.80 -4.36
C LEU A 235 47.05 43.26 -3.88
N ILE A 236 47.80 43.53 -2.81
CA ILE A 236 47.96 44.88 -2.27
C ILE A 236 48.71 45.75 -3.28
N GLY A 237 48.19 46.96 -3.52
CA GLY A 237 48.70 47.91 -4.51
C GLY A 237 48.16 47.70 -5.92
N GLU A 238 47.49 46.57 -6.20
CA GLU A 238 46.82 46.36 -7.49
C GLU A 238 45.52 47.16 -7.59
N THR A 239 45.14 47.53 -8.82
CA THR A 239 43.87 48.20 -9.11
C THR A 239 42.84 47.16 -9.54
N SER A 240 41.71 47.08 -8.84
CA SER A 240 40.62 46.16 -9.13
C SER A 240 39.39 46.92 -9.64
N GLU A 241 39.19 46.89 -10.96
CA GLU A 241 37.98 47.45 -11.60
C GLU A 241 36.72 46.67 -11.19
N GLU A 242 36.83 45.36 -10.97
CA GLU A 242 35.72 44.49 -10.54
C GLU A 242 35.15 44.94 -9.19
N LEU A 243 36.02 45.15 -8.19
CA LEU A 243 35.56 45.59 -6.86
C LEU A 243 34.94 46.98 -6.89
N LEU A 244 35.48 47.89 -7.72
CA LEU A 244 34.91 49.23 -7.87
C LEU A 244 33.54 49.18 -8.56
N GLN A 245 33.35 48.29 -9.54
CA GLN A 245 32.04 48.05 -10.14
C GLN A 245 31.04 47.52 -9.10
N TYR A 246 31.46 46.58 -8.24
CA TYR A 246 30.63 46.05 -7.17
C TYR A 246 30.29 47.10 -6.09
N ALA A 247 31.23 48.00 -5.77
CA ALA A 247 30.95 49.14 -4.89
C ALA A 247 29.79 49.97 -5.42
N ASN A 248 29.85 50.34 -6.70
CA ASN A 248 28.82 51.16 -7.35
C ASN A 248 27.46 50.45 -7.42
N GLU A 249 27.44 49.14 -7.72
CA GLU A 249 26.22 48.33 -7.74
C GLU A 249 25.55 48.31 -6.36
N ILE A 250 26.29 47.98 -5.30
CA ILE A 250 25.78 47.90 -3.92
C ILE A 250 25.33 49.28 -3.40
N MET A 251 26.04 50.36 -3.77
CA MET A 251 25.62 51.72 -3.42
C MET A 251 24.33 52.15 -4.12
N SER A 252 24.09 51.68 -5.35
CA SER A 252 22.90 52.03 -6.14
C SER A 252 21.64 51.28 -5.69
N GLU A 253 21.80 50.02 -5.28
CA GLU A 253 20.73 49.17 -4.79
C GLU A 253 21.21 48.48 -3.50
N PRO A 254 20.97 49.08 -2.32
CA PRO A 254 21.47 48.58 -1.06
C PRO A 254 20.98 47.15 -0.79
N LYS A 255 21.92 46.21 -0.79
CA LYS A 255 21.70 44.80 -0.45
C LYS A 255 22.72 44.40 0.59
N ASP A 256 22.32 43.54 1.52
CA ASP A 256 23.20 43.03 2.58
C ASP A 256 24.41 42.27 2.02
N TYR A 257 24.26 41.66 0.84
CA TYR A 257 25.33 41.02 0.08
C TYR A 257 24.94 40.91 -1.40
N ILE A 258 25.94 40.68 -2.25
CA ILE A 258 25.76 40.26 -3.65
C ILE A 258 26.51 38.95 -3.90
N VAL A 259 26.08 38.19 -4.91
CA VAL A 259 26.80 37.01 -5.38
C VAL A 259 27.31 37.29 -6.78
N LYS A 260 28.63 37.36 -6.95
CA LYS A 260 29.31 37.69 -8.20
C LYS A 260 30.57 36.86 -8.35
N LYS A 261 31.17 36.89 -9.54
CA LYS A 261 32.46 36.24 -9.77
C LYS A 261 33.60 37.19 -9.47
N PHE A 262 34.49 36.83 -8.56
CA PHE A 262 35.74 37.54 -8.33
C PHE A 262 36.89 36.54 -8.43
N LEU A 263 37.96 36.91 -9.14
CA LEU A 263 39.10 36.03 -9.45
C LEU A 263 38.67 34.68 -10.08
N GLY A 264 37.63 34.70 -10.92
CA GLY A 264 37.13 33.53 -11.65
C GLY A 264 36.23 32.58 -10.85
N LYS A 265 36.00 32.82 -9.55
CA LYS A 265 35.14 32.02 -8.68
C LYS A 265 33.88 32.76 -8.29
N GLU A 266 32.76 32.07 -8.15
CA GLU A 266 31.52 32.64 -7.62
C GLU A 266 31.63 32.82 -6.10
N GLN A 267 31.51 34.05 -5.63
CA GLN A 267 31.79 34.45 -4.26
C GLN A 267 30.69 35.37 -3.73
N ILE A 268 30.49 35.33 -2.42
CA ILE A 268 29.62 36.26 -1.72
C ILE A 268 30.44 37.50 -1.42
N ILE A 269 29.90 38.66 -1.72
CA ILE A 269 30.57 39.94 -1.53
C ILE A 269 29.67 40.80 -0.66
N LEU A 270 30.18 41.14 0.52
CA LEU A 270 29.64 42.16 1.39
C LEU A 270 30.50 43.41 1.26
N MET A 271 29.87 44.58 1.37
CA MET A 271 30.57 45.85 1.26
C MET A 271 30.07 46.82 2.30
N GLU A 272 31.01 47.54 2.91
CA GLU A 272 30.71 48.68 3.74
C GLU A 272 31.64 49.86 3.40
N TYR A 273 31.08 51.07 3.34
CA TYR A 273 31.86 52.28 3.07
C TYR A 273 32.40 52.87 4.38
N LEU A 274 33.70 53.14 4.42
CA LEU A 274 34.42 53.79 5.53
C LEU A 274 34.63 55.28 5.20
N PRO A 275 33.77 56.20 5.68
CA PRO A 275 33.79 57.59 5.24
C PRO A 275 35.06 58.34 5.66
N SER A 276 35.58 58.05 6.84
CA SER A 276 36.80 58.67 7.38
C SER A 276 38.05 58.37 6.54
N TYR A 277 38.06 57.21 5.88
CA TYR A 277 39.17 56.72 5.06
C TYR A 277 38.96 56.93 3.56
N GLU A 278 37.72 57.20 3.14
CA GLU A 278 37.29 57.16 1.73
C GLU A 278 37.57 55.82 1.04
N MET A 279 37.34 54.73 1.78
CA MET A 279 37.59 53.37 1.31
C MET A 279 36.31 52.54 1.38
N TYR A 280 36.22 51.56 0.48
CA TYR A 280 35.25 50.48 0.51
C TYR A 280 35.91 49.28 1.17
N MET A 281 35.31 48.79 2.24
CA MET A 281 35.67 47.54 2.89
C MET A 281 34.83 46.43 2.29
N PHE A 282 35.47 45.50 1.59
CA PHE A 282 34.84 44.31 1.08
C PHE A 282 35.16 43.12 1.95
N ASN A 283 34.14 42.31 2.25
CA ASN A 283 34.33 40.97 2.78
C ASN A 283 33.88 39.98 1.71
N ILE A 284 34.82 39.16 1.24
CA ILE A 284 34.66 38.26 0.11
C ILE A 284 34.77 36.82 0.60
N ILE A 285 33.69 36.07 0.43
CA ILE A 285 33.56 34.70 0.93
C ILE A 285 33.53 33.74 -0.27
N ASP A 286 34.55 32.89 -0.36
CA ASP A 286 34.58 31.75 -1.28
C ASP A 286 33.68 30.64 -0.74
N LYS A 287 32.57 30.39 -1.43
CA LYS A 287 31.57 29.38 -1.04
C LYS A 287 32.17 27.98 -0.88
N GLU A 288 33.10 27.60 -1.74
CA GLU A 288 33.67 26.24 -1.68
C GLU A 288 34.67 26.12 -0.54
N THR A 289 35.52 27.12 -0.35
CA THR A 289 36.57 27.08 0.67
C THR A 289 36.00 27.32 2.08
N ALA A 290 35.07 28.28 2.21
CA ALA A 290 34.44 28.62 3.48
C ALA A 290 33.50 27.51 3.98
N PHE A 291 32.74 26.86 3.09
CA PHE A 291 31.73 25.87 3.50
C PHE A 291 32.12 24.41 3.25
N GLY A 292 33.16 24.16 2.43
CA GLY A 292 33.52 22.81 1.95
C GLY A 292 33.81 21.80 3.07
N ASN A 293 34.28 22.27 4.23
CA ASN A 293 34.58 21.44 5.39
C ASN A 293 33.57 21.58 6.54
N LEU A 294 32.62 22.53 6.45
CA LEU A 294 31.65 22.78 7.53
C LEU A 294 30.44 21.85 7.47
N ILE A 295 30.06 21.43 6.26
CA ILE A 295 29.05 20.41 6.04
C ILE A 295 29.75 19.17 5.51
N ASP A 296 30.03 18.19 6.37
CA ASP A 296 30.58 16.91 5.95
C ASP A 296 29.52 16.09 5.19
N LYS A 297 29.38 16.39 3.91
CA LYS A 297 28.48 15.70 2.98
C LYS A 297 28.76 14.20 2.97
N LYS A 298 30.02 13.76 3.14
CA LYS A 298 30.37 12.34 3.15
C LYS A 298 29.80 11.66 4.39
N GLN A 299 29.92 12.27 5.56
CA GLN A 299 29.35 11.74 6.80
C GLN A 299 27.81 11.66 6.75
N ILE A 300 27.14 12.70 6.25
CA ILE A 300 25.66 12.69 6.07
C ILE A 300 25.23 11.55 5.14
N VAL A 301 25.94 11.39 4.02
CA VAL A 301 25.67 10.32 3.05
C VAL A 301 25.95 8.94 3.64
N LEU A 302 27.01 8.78 4.45
CA LEU A 302 27.36 7.51 5.10
C LEU A 302 26.34 7.11 6.17
N ILE A 303 25.89 8.06 6.99
CA ILE A 303 24.81 7.83 7.96
C ILE A 303 23.51 7.47 7.23
N SER A 304 23.16 8.22 6.17
CA SER A 304 21.98 7.94 5.34
C SER A 304 22.03 6.54 4.73
N MET A 305 23.18 6.14 4.17
CA MET A 305 23.40 4.77 3.67
C MET A 305 23.25 3.72 4.77
N GLY A 306 23.75 3.97 5.98
CA GLY A 306 23.56 3.09 7.13
C GLY A 306 22.09 2.89 7.49
N ILE A 307 21.31 3.98 7.53
CA ILE A 307 19.87 3.95 7.80
C ILE A 307 19.13 3.15 6.71
N VAL A 308 19.44 3.41 5.44
CA VAL A 308 18.86 2.66 4.30
C VAL A 308 19.19 1.19 4.40
N PHE A 309 20.44 0.85 4.73
CA PHE A 309 20.88 -0.54 4.86
C PHE A 309 20.09 -1.29 5.94
N VAL A 310 19.90 -0.68 7.12
CA VAL A 310 19.08 -1.25 8.20
C VAL A 310 17.61 -1.39 7.79
N ALA A 311 17.04 -0.37 7.13
CA ALA A 311 15.67 -0.42 6.62
C ALA A 311 15.47 -1.55 5.60
N LEU A 312 16.44 -1.76 4.69
CA LEU A 312 16.43 -2.85 3.72
C LEU A 312 16.49 -4.22 4.38
N ILE A 313 17.28 -4.38 5.46
CA ILE A 313 17.32 -5.62 6.24
C ILE A 313 15.95 -5.90 6.88
N ILE A 314 15.34 -4.90 7.52
CA ILE A 314 14.04 -5.04 8.17
C ILE A 314 12.97 -5.44 7.14
N VAL A 315 12.92 -4.73 6.00
CA VAL A 315 11.96 -5.03 4.92
C VAL A 315 12.22 -6.42 4.34
N PHE A 316 13.47 -6.82 4.14
CA PHE A 316 13.80 -8.16 3.65
C PHE A 316 13.23 -9.25 4.57
N PHE A 317 13.47 -9.15 5.89
CA PHE A 317 12.94 -10.12 6.85
C PHE A 317 11.41 -10.09 6.94
N ALA A 318 10.81 -8.90 6.94
CA ALA A 318 9.36 -8.73 6.98
C ALA A 318 8.68 -9.35 5.74
N SER A 319 9.13 -8.99 4.54
CA SER A 319 8.63 -9.54 3.28
C SER A 319 8.83 -11.06 3.23
N ARG A 320 9.99 -11.56 3.67
CA ARG A 320 10.29 -13.00 3.64
C ARG A 320 9.40 -13.78 4.60
N ARG A 321 9.18 -13.27 5.81
CA ARG A 321 8.27 -13.87 6.81
C ARG A 321 6.85 -13.96 6.26
N MET A 322 6.35 -12.87 5.68
CA MET A 322 4.98 -12.81 5.15
C MET A 322 4.78 -13.78 3.97
N THR A 323 5.66 -13.74 2.95
CA THR A 323 5.50 -14.60 1.78
C THR A 323 5.71 -16.09 2.10
N ASN A 324 6.64 -16.43 3.00
CA ASN A 324 6.84 -17.83 3.39
C ASN A 324 5.61 -18.39 4.12
N SER A 325 4.96 -17.58 4.97
CA SER A 325 3.74 -17.96 5.65
C SER A 325 2.62 -18.29 4.66
N LEU A 326 2.39 -17.40 3.71
CA LEU A 326 1.36 -17.59 2.67
C LEU A 326 1.69 -18.78 1.76
N SER A 327 2.95 -18.95 1.37
CA SER A 327 3.37 -20.08 0.52
C SER A 327 3.18 -21.43 1.22
N LYS A 328 3.45 -21.51 2.54
CA LYS A 328 3.17 -22.73 3.32
C LYS A 328 1.67 -23.05 3.34
N LEU A 329 0.83 -22.04 3.58
CA LEU A 329 -0.63 -22.18 3.60
C LEU A 329 -1.16 -22.70 2.25
N VAL A 330 -0.75 -22.06 1.14
CA VAL A 330 -1.16 -22.45 -0.22
C VAL A 330 -0.77 -23.90 -0.51
N LYS A 331 0.46 -24.31 -0.16
CA LYS A 331 0.91 -25.70 -0.33
C LYS A 331 0.09 -26.69 0.49
N GLN A 332 -0.31 -26.33 1.70
CA GLN A 332 -1.15 -27.19 2.54
C GLN A 332 -2.55 -27.35 1.94
N ILE A 333 -3.16 -26.27 1.45
CA ILE A 333 -4.45 -26.32 0.74
C ILE A 333 -4.35 -27.19 -0.52
N GLU A 334 -3.32 -27.00 -1.35
CA GLU A 334 -3.09 -27.84 -2.54
C GLU A 334 -2.92 -29.32 -2.17
N SER A 335 -2.23 -29.60 -1.06
CA SER A 335 -2.04 -30.96 -0.59
C SER A 335 -3.31 -31.61 -0.02
N ALA A 336 -4.19 -30.84 0.62
CA ALA A 336 -5.46 -31.32 1.17
C ALA A 336 -6.36 -31.86 0.03
N SER A 337 -6.43 -31.13 -1.10
CA SER A 337 -7.15 -31.59 -2.30
C SER A 337 -6.62 -32.92 -2.85
N LYS A 338 -5.30 -33.17 -2.78
CA LYS A 338 -4.70 -34.44 -3.24
C LYS A 338 -4.95 -35.62 -2.30
N HIS A 339 -5.18 -35.35 -1.01
CA HIS A 339 -5.39 -36.37 0.03
C HIS A 339 -6.86 -36.52 0.42
N LYS A 340 -7.78 -36.36 -0.55
CA LYS A 340 -9.24 -36.49 -0.34
C LYS A 340 -9.80 -35.63 0.80
N PHE A 341 -9.18 -34.48 1.08
CA PHE A 341 -9.62 -33.52 2.08
C PHE A 341 -9.55 -33.99 3.55
N ASP A 342 -8.94 -35.15 3.83
CA ASP A 342 -8.81 -35.69 5.20
C ASP A 342 -7.79 -34.95 6.10
N LYS A 343 -7.01 -34.02 5.54
CA LYS A 343 -5.94 -33.31 6.26
C LYS A 343 -6.25 -31.83 6.44
N TYR A 344 -6.43 -31.44 7.71
CA TYR A 344 -6.51 -30.05 8.11
C TYR A 344 -5.21 -29.29 7.87
N VAL A 345 -5.35 -28.01 7.57
CA VAL A 345 -4.26 -27.07 7.40
C VAL A 345 -3.75 -26.64 8.77
N THR A 346 -2.42 -26.55 8.95
CA THR A 346 -1.85 -26.11 10.22
C THR A 346 -1.95 -24.60 10.35
N VAL A 347 -2.67 -24.12 11.35
CA VAL A 347 -2.83 -22.69 11.63
C VAL A 347 -1.51 -22.14 12.18
N SER A 348 -0.76 -21.44 11.33
CA SER A 348 0.50 -20.79 11.68
C SER A 348 0.75 -19.56 10.82
N GLY A 349 1.62 -18.64 11.26
CA GLY A 349 2.02 -17.50 10.45
C GLY A 349 1.59 -16.12 10.95
N THR A 350 1.21 -15.23 10.02
CA THR A 350 0.69 -13.89 10.33
C THR A 350 -0.74 -13.99 10.86
N TYR A 351 -1.36 -12.86 11.19
CA TYR A 351 -2.77 -12.85 11.59
C TYR A 351 -3.67 -13.34 10.45
N GLU A 352 -3.48 -12.78 9.25
CA GLU A 352 -4.27 -13.07 8.05
C GLU A 352 -4.14 -14.53 7.60
N THR A 353 -2.93 -15.11 7.64
CA THR A 353 -2.77 -16.52 7.25
C THR A 353 -3.41 -17.49 8.25
N ARG A 354 -3.52 -17.09 9.53
CA ARG A 354 -4.22 -17.91 10.54
C ARG A 354 -5.73 -17.85 10.34
N GLU A 355 -6.29 -16.67 10.07
CA GLU A 355 -7.70 -16.52 9.75
C GLU A 355 -8.11 -17.36 8.53
N ILE A 356 -7.33 -17.31 7.45
CA ILE A 356 -7.58 -18.15 6.27
C ILE A 356 -7.46 -19.64 6.61
N GLY A 357 -6.48 -20.02 7.43
CA GLY A 357 -6.31 -21.40 7.89
C GLY A 357 -7.53 -21.90 8.69
N HIS A 358 -8.07 -21.09 9.60
CA HIS A 358 -9.28 -21.40 10.35
C HIS A 358 -10.50 -21.53 9.43
N ALA A 359 -10.73 -20.55 8.55
CA ALA A 359 -11.85 -20.56 7.62
C ALA A 359 -11.81 -21.78 6.69
N PHE A 360 -10.63 -22.16 6.20
CA PHE A 360 -10.48 -23.37 5.38
C PHE A 360 -10.77 -24.65 6.16
N ASN A 361 -10.32 -24.74 7.42
CA ASN A 361 -10.62 -25.91 8.26
C ASN A 361 -12.13 -26.01 8.56
N SER A 362 -12.82 -24.90 8.82
CA SER A 362 -14.27 -24.91 8.99
C SER A 362 -15.02 -25.33 7.71
N MET A 363 -14.54 -24.92 6.54
CA MET A 363 -15.07 -25.40 5.25
C MET A 363 -14.85 -26.91 5.07
N LEU A 364 -13.72 -27.46 5.52
CA LEU A 364 -13.49 -28.91 5.51
C LEU A 364 -14.46 -29.65 6.43
N ASP A 365 -14.75 -29.11 7.61
CA ASP A 365 -15.73 -29.69 8.54
C ASP A 365 -17.12 -29.77 7.90
N GLU A 366 -17.58 -28.67 7.29
CA GLU A 366 -18.87 -28.61 6.59
C GLU A 366 -18.92 -29.56 5.38
N LEU A 367 -17.81 -29.68 4.63
CA LEU A 367 -17.70 -30.62 3.51
C LEU A 367 -17.88 -32.06 3.98
N HIS A 368 -17.19 -32.47 5.06
CA HIS A 368 -17.33 -33.82 5.60
C HIS A 368 -18.77 -34.10 6.06
N GLU A 369 -19.42 -33.15 6.72
CA GLU A 369 -20.81 -33.27 7.13
C GLU A 369 -21.75 -33.45 5.91
N TYR A 370 -21.54 -32.69 4.82
CA TYR A 370 -22.30 -32.85 3.59
C TYR A 370 -22.09 -34.22 2.93
N VAL A 371 -20.86 -34.73 2.92
CA VAL A 371 -20.55 -36.06 2.37
C VAL A 371 -21.27 -37.15 3.18
N ASP A 372 -21.25 -37.07 4.50
CA ASP A 372 -21.93 -38.03 5.37
C ASP A 372 -23.46 -38.01 5.16
N GLN A 373 -24.05 -36.82 5.08
CA GLN A 373 -25.47 -36.66 4.78
C GLN A 373 -25.84 -37.22 3.40
N LEU A 374 -25.01 -37.00 2.39
CA LEU A 374 -25.21 -37.53 1.04
C LEU A 374 -25.21 -39.07 1.05
N VAL A 375 -24.27 -39.69 1.75
CA VAL A 375 -24.19 -41.16 1.89
C VAL A 375 -25.45 -41.72 2.56
N ILE A 376 -25.92 -41.08 3.64
CA ILE A 376 -27.14 -41.48 4.34
C ILE A 376 -28.36 -41.36 3.40
N SER A 377 -28.47 -40.26 2.66
CA SER A 377 -29.56 -40.01 1.72
C SER A 377 -29.62 -41.08 0.61
N GLN A 378 -28.48 -41.40 -0.01
CA GLN A 378 -28.40 -42.45 -1.03
C GLN A 378 -28.80 -43.82 -0.49
N LYS A 379 -28.37 -44.16 0.74
CA LYS A 379 -28.75 -45.43 1.39
C LYS A 379 -30.26 -45.51 1.62
N ASN A 380 -30.88 -44.42 2.08
CA ASN A 380 -32.32 -44.37 2.30
C ASN A 380 -33.10 -44.51 0.99
N GLN A 381 -32.68 -43.81 -0.07
CA GLN A 381 -33.26 -43.95 -1.40
C GLN A 381 -33.20 -45.40 -1.90
N ARG A 382 -32.03 -46.03 -1.77
CA ARG A 382 -31.85 -47.44 -2.19
C ARG A 382 -32.77 -48.40 -1.44
N ASN A 383 -32.96 -48.20 -0.14
CA ASN A 383 -33.87 -49.01 0.67
C ASN A 383 -35.33 -48.84 0.25
N ALA A 384 -35.75 -47.61 -0.09
CA ALA A 384 -37.10 -47.32 -0.56
C ALA A 384 -37.39 -48.01 -1.91
N GLU A 385 -36.44 -47.96 -2.86
CA GLU A 385 -36.54 -48.67 -4.15
C GLU A 385 -36.72 -50.18 -3.96
N LEU A 386 -35.93 -50.79 -3.07
CA LEU A 386 -36.03 -52.22 -2.76
C LEU A 386 -37.38 -52.59 -2.13
N ALA A 387 -37.90 -51.76 -1.22
CA ALA A 387 -39.19 -51.98 -0.59
C ALA A 387 -40.35 -51.91 -1.60
N ALA A 388 -40.29 -50.96 -2.55
CA ALA A 388 -41.30 -50.85 -3.62
C ALA A 388 -41.33 -52.08 -4.53
N LEU A 389 -40.16 -52.61 -4.92
CA LEU A 389 -40.06 -53.82 -5.74
C LEU A 389 -40.66 -55.06 -5.03
N GLN A 390 -40.47 -55.20 -3.72
CA GLN A 390 -41.02 -56.33 -2.96
C GLN A 390 -42.56 -56.35 -2.91
N GLN A 391 -43.23 -55.20 -3.03
CA GLN A 391 -44.69 -55.10 -2.97
C GLN A 391 -45.40 -55.65 -4.23
N GLN A 392 -44.69 -55.83 -5.35
CA GLN A 392 -45.30 -56.28 -6.61
C GLN A 392 -45.62 -57.79 -6.68
N ILE A 393 -45.20 -58.61 -5.69
CA ILE A 393 -45.45 -60.06 -5.65
C ILE A 393 -46.22 -60.40 -4.37
N ASN A 394 -47.40 -61.04 -4.46
CA ASN A 394 -48.11 -61.60 -3.29
C ASN A 394 -47.45 -62.94 -2.90
N PRO A 395 -46.60 -63.00 -1.85
CA PRO A 395 -45.84 -64.21 -1.54
C PRO A 395 -46.75 -65.36 -1.10
N HIS A 396 -47.88 -65.03 -0.48
CA HIS A 396 -48.84 -66.01 0.01
C HIS A 396 -49.52 -66.77 -1.14
N PHE A 397 -49.89 -66.09 -2.22
CA PHE A 397 -50.45 -66.74 -3.41
C PHE A 397 -49.48 -67.77 -4.02
N LEU A 398 -48.19 -67.43 -4.10
CA LEU A 398 -47.16 -68.32 -4.63
C LEU A 398 -46.98 -69.56 -3.74
N TYR A 399 -46.82 -69.37 -2.42
CA TYR A 399 -46.71 -70.49 -1.48
C TYR A 399 -47.91 -71.43 -1.57
N ASN A 400 -49.12 -70.87 -1.63
CA ASN A 400 -50.34 -71.69 -1.72
C ASN A 400 -50.43 -72.43 -3.05
N THR A 401 -50.01 -71.83 -4.17
CA THR A 401 -50.06 -72.47 -5.49
C THR A 401 -49.08 -73.62 -5.60
N LEU A 402 -47.84 -73.43 -5.12
CA LEU A 402 -46.85 -74.51 -5.06
C LEU A 402 -47.29 -75.65 -4.14
N THR A 403 -47.95 -75.33 -3.03
CA THR A 403 -48.52 -76.33 -2.11
C THR A 403 -49.63 -77.15 -2.79
N SER A 404 -50.53 -76.51 -3.55
CA SER A 404 -51.56 -77.23 -4.31
C SER A 404 -50.97 -78.13 -5.40
N ILE A 405 -49.98 -77.63 -6.15
CA ILE A 405 -49.26 -78.44 -7.16
C ILE A 405 -48.64 -79.68 -6.51
N LYS A 406 -48.01 -79.53 -5.33
CA LYS A 406 -47.45 -80.66 -4.58
C LYS A 406 -48.51 -81.72 -4.25
N PHE A 407 -49.71 -81.32 -3.81
CA PHE A 407 -50.81 -82.27 -3.54
C PHE A 407 -51.40 -82.90 -4.80
N MET A 408 -51.45 -82.18 -5.93
CA MET A 408 -51.91 -82.72 -7.23
C MET A 408 -50.94 -83.80 -7.75
N VAL A 409 -49.64 -83.57 -7.62
CA VAL A 409 -48.60 -84.57 -7.96
C VAL A 409 -48.77 -85.83 -7.11
N GLN A 410 -49.00 -85.70 -5.81
CA GLN A 410 -49.21 -86.83 -4.91
C GLN A 410 -50.46 -87.66 -5.25
N GLN A 411 -51.47 -87.04 -5.88
CA GLN A 411 -52.71 -87.70 -6.30
C GLN A 411 -52.64 -88.32 -7.70
N GLY A 412 -51.51 -88.18 -8.42
CA GLY A 412 -51.29 -88.79 -9.74
C GLY A 412 -51.91 -88.04 -10.94
N GLY A 413 -52.45 -86.83 -10.73
CA GLY A 413 -53.07 -86.01 -11.77
C GLY A 413 -52.04 -85.27 -12.64
N LYS A 414 -51.38 -85.97 -13.56
CA LYS A 414 -50.27 -85.41 -14.37
C LYS A 414 -50.70 -84.20 -15.23
N GLU A 415 -51.79 -84.32 -15.97
CA GLU A 415 -52.27 -83.27 -16.90
C GLU A 415 -52.73 -82.01 -16.16
N GLU A 416 -53.43 -82.16 -15.04
CA GLU A 416 -53.89 -81.02 -14.23
C GLU A 416 -52.75 -80.27 -13.55
N THR A 417 -51.74 -81.03 -13.11
CA THR A 417 -50.51 -80.47 -12.53
C THR A 417 -49.77 -79.63 -13.57
N GLU A 418 -49.59 -80.17 -14.78
CA GLU A 418 -48.91 -79.49 -15.88
C GLU A 418 -49.63 -78.20 -16.30
N ALA A 419 -50.95 -78.25 -16.44
CA ALA A 419 -51.76 -77.06 -16.74
C ALA A 419 -51.64 -75.97 -15.66
N THR A 420 -51.64 -76.36 -14.37
CA THR A 420 -51.51 -75.42 -13.25
C THR A 420 -50.10 -74.80 -13.20
N ILE A 421 -49.06 -75.58 -13.49
CA ILE A 421 -47.68 -75.07 -13.59
C ILE A 421 -47.56 -74.07 -14.74
N ASN A 422 -48.09 -74.39 -15.93
CA ASN A 422 -48.03 -73.50 -17.09
C ASN A 422 -48.81 -72.19 -16.85
N ALA A 423 -49.97 -72.27 -16.19
CA ALA A 423 -50.73 -71.09 -15.79
C ALA A 423 -49.96 -70.21 -14.79
N LEU A 424 -49.26 -70.83 -13.82
CA LEU A 424 -48.43 -70.12 -12.85
C LEU A 424 -47.21 -69.46 -13.49
N ILE A 425 -46.52 -70.16 -14.40
CA ILE A 425 -45.39 -69.61 -15.16
C ILE A 425 -45.86 -68.40 -15.98
N SER A 426 -46.99 -68.52 -16.68
CA SER A 426 -47.53 -67.45 -17.51
C SER A 426 -47.88 -66.21 -16.67
N LEU A 427 -48.52 -66.40 -15.51
CA LEU A 427 -48.78 -65.31 -14.56
C LEU A 427 -47.50 -64.62 -14.08
N LEU A 428 -46.48 -65.39 -13.70
CA LEU A 428 -45.21 -64.85 -13.23
C LEU A 428 -44.47 -64.09 -14.33
N GLN A 429 -44.43 -64.63 -15.55
CA GLN A 429 -43.82 -63.96 -16.70
C GLN A 429 -44.51 -62.63 -17.00
N ASN A 430 -45.84 -62.57 -16.95
CA ASN A 430 -46.58 -61.34 -17.22
C ASN A 430 -46.51 -60.32 -16.07
N THR A 431 -46.27 -60.78 -14.83
CA THR A 431 -46.13 -59.92 -13.64
C THR A 431 -44.71 -59.36 -13.49
N ILE A 432 -43.69 -60.17 -13.75
CA ILE A 432 -42.27 -59.84 -13.53
C ILE A 432 -41.58 -59.39 -14.83
N GLY A 433 -42.00 -59.90 -15.98
CA GLY A 433 -41.31 -59.69 -17.27
C GLY A 433 -41.61 -58.37 -17.96
N ASN A 434 -42.64 -57.63 -17.54
CA ASN A 434 -43.05 -56.39 -18.20
C ASN A 434 -42.78 -55.16 -17.32
N VAL A 435 -41.87 -54.29 -17.78
CA VAL A 435 -41.45 -53.05 -17.09
C VAL A 435 -42.57 -52.00 -17.11
N SER A 436 -43.48 -52.07 -18.10
CA SER A 436 -44.61 -51.13 -18.20
C SER A 436 -45.56 -51.25 -17.00
N GLU A 437 -46.10 -50.11 -16.57
CA GLU A 437 -47.09 -50.01 -15.50
C GLU A 437 -48.52 -50.38 -15.99
N THR A 438 -48.73 -50.31 -17.31
CA THR A 438 -49.97 -50.66 -18.03
C THR A 438 -49.79 -51.90 -18.91
N ILE A 439 -50.88 -52.64 -19.15
CA ILE A 439 -50.98 -53.76 -20.08
C ILE A 439 -52.32 -53.68 -20.84
N THR A 440 -52.42 -54.36 -21.97
CA THR A 440 -53.69 -54.43 -22.73
C THR A 440 -54.76 -55.19 -21.94
N VAL A 441 -56.04 -54.84 -22.13
CA VAL A 441 -57.19 -55.60 -21.58
C VAL A 441 -57.07 -57.08 -21.92
N LYS A 442 -56.62 -57.42 -23.13
CA LYS A 442 -56.35 -58.80 -23.55
C LYS A 442 -55.35 -59.50 -22.63
N GLN A 443 -54.22 -58.86 -22.33
CA GLN A 443 -53.20 -59.41 -21.43
C GLN A 443 -53.71 -59.55 -19.99
N GLU A 444 -54.45 -58.56 -19.48
CA GLU A 444 -55.06 -58.66 -18.14
C GLU A 444 -56.08 -59.81 -18.09
N LEU A 445 -56.89 -60.01 -19.12
CA LEU A 445 -57.84 -61.12 -19.20
C LEU A 445 -57.13 -62.48 -19.27
N ASP A 446 -56.04 -62.59 -20.02
CA ASP A 446 -55.26 -63.83 -20.09
C ASP A 446 -54.59 -64.14 -18.74
N ASN A 447 -54.10 -63.13 -18.03
CA ASN A 447 -53.68 -63.26 -16.63
C ASN A 447 -54.84 -63.74 -15.75
N LEU A 448 -56.01 -63.11 -15.89
CA LEU A 448 -57.20 -63.46 -15.11
C LEU A 448 -57.65 -64.90 -15.36
N LYS A 449 -57.61 -65.38 -16.61
CA LYS A 449 -57.92 -66.77 -16.95
C LYS A 449 -56.93 -67.74 -16.32
N ASN A 450 -55.63 -67.45 -16.39
CA ASN A 450 -54.61 -68.27 -15.74
C ASN A 450 -54.81 -68.32 -14.22
N TYR A 451 -55.16 -67.18 -13.61
CA TYR A 451 -55.47 -67.08 -12.20
C TYR A 451 -56.71 -67.91 -11.81
N VAL A 452 -57.80 -67.80 -12.59
CA VAL A 452 -59.03 -68.57 -12.41
C VAL A 452 -58.75 -70.06 -12.55
N LEU A 453 -57.98 -70.48 -13.56
CA LEU A 453 -57.62 -71.88 -13.78
C LEU A 453 -56.91 -72.48 -12.56
N ILE A 454 -55.94 -71.76 -12.00
CA ILE A 454 -55.23 -72.20 -10.79
C ILE A 454 -56.19 -72.35 -9.61
N ASN A 455 -57.11 -71.41 -9.42
CA ASN A 455 -58.07 -71.47 -8.31
C ASN A 455 -59.13 -72.55 -8.50
N GLN A 456 -59.62 -72.76 -9.72
CA GLN A 456 -60.54 -73.86 -10.05
C GLN A 456 -59.91 -75.22 -9.79
N LYS A 457 -58.63 -75.42 -10.15
CA LYS A 457 -57.92 -76.66 -9.81
C LYS A 457 -57.67 -76.83 -8.31
N ARG A 458 -57.57 -75.74 -7.53
CA ARG A 458 -57.41 -75.81 -6.07
C ARG A 458 -58.72 -76.11 -5.33
N TYR A 459 -59.84 -75.50 -5.73
CA TYR A 459 -61.10 -75.51 -4.98
C TYR A 459 -62.24 -76.29 -5.68
N GLY A 460 -61.99 -76.79 -6.89
CA GLY A 460 -62.95 -77.51 -7.74
C GLY A 460 -63.77 -76.58 -8.64
N ASP A 461 -64.43 -77.16 -9.64
CA ASP A 461 -65.21 -76.44 -10.68
C ASP A 461 -66.59 -75.92 -10.21
N ARG A 462 -66.72 -75.61 -8.92
CA ARG A 462 -67.97 -75.16 -8.29
C ARG A 462 -68.37 -73.74 -8.67
N ILE A 463 -67.39 -72.93 -9.06
CA ILE A 463 -67.55 -71.53 -9.47
C ILE A 463 -67.21 -71.44 -10.96
N LYS A 464 -68.21 -71.06 -11.76
CA LYS A 464 -68.03 -70.85 -13.21
C LYS A 464 -67.77 -69.38 -13.48
N VAL A 465 -66.71 -69.09 -14.23
CA VAL A 465 -66.36 -67.73 -14.62
C VAL A 465 -66.68 -67.53 -16.10
N ASN A 466 -67.45 -66.50 -16.41
CA ASN A 466 -67.78 -66.09 -17.78
C ASN A 466 -67.14 -64.74 -18.09
N TYR A 467 -66.66 -64.57 -19.31
CA TYR A 467 -66.02 -63.34 -19.78
C TYR A 467 -66.83 -62.75 -20.94
N PHE A 468 -67.31 -61.53 -20.78
CA PHE A 468 -68.09 -60.79 -21.77
C PHE A 468 -67.35 -59.50 -22.11
N VAL A 469 -66.58 -59.53 -23.19
CA VAL A 469 -65.68 -58.43 -23.55
C VAL A 469 -66.01 -57.97 -24.95
N THR A 470 -66.27 -56.67 -25.11
CA THR A 470 -66.47 -56.08 -26.44
C THR A 470 -65.16 -56.17 -27.23
N PRO A 471 -65.15 -56.69 -28.48
CA PRO A 471 -63.92 -56.94 -29.24
C PRO A 471 -63.01 -55.70 -29.37
N ASP A 472 -63.61 -54.52 -29.56
CA ASP A 472 -62.90 -53.25 -29.70
C ASP A 472 -62.18 -52.81 -28.42
N CYS A 473 -62.46 -53.47 -27.28
CA CYS A 473 -61.86 -53.15 -26.00
C CYS A 473 -60.57 -53.92 -25.69
N MET A 474 -60.23 -54.95 -26.47
CA MET A 474 -59.14 -55.87 -26.15
C MET A 474 -57.75 -55.20 -26.14
N ASP A 475 -57.56 -54.18 -26.97
CA ASP A 475 -56.26 -53.54 -27.17
C ASP A 475 -56.06 -52.28 -26.30
N TRP A 476 -57.08 -51.83 -25.56
CA TRP A 476 -56.92 -50.68 -24.66
C TRP A 476 -55.99 -51.00 -23.49
N GLU A 477 -55.22 -50.02 -23.06
CA GLU A 477 -54.31 -50.15 -21.92
C GLU A 477 -55.03 -49.89 -20.59
N ILE A 478 -54.78 -50.78 -19.63
CA ILE A 478 -55.23 -50.66 -18.25
C ILE A 478 -54.05 -50.94 -17.30
N PRO A 479 -54.01 -50.37 -16.09
CA PRO A 479 -52.97 -50.72 -15.13
C PRO A 479 -52.97 -52.23 -14.87
N LYS A 480 -51.79 -52.84 -14.85
CA LYS A 480 -51.69 -54.30 -14.67
C LYS A 480 -52.25 -54.75 -13.31
N LEU A 481 -52.90 -55.92 -13.28
CA LEU A 481 -53.39 -56.60 -12.08
C LEU A 481 -54.50 -55.83 -11.33
N ILE A 482 -55.34 -55.06 -12.03
CA ILE A 482 -56.46 -54.35 -11.40
C ILE A 482 -57.72 -55.21 -11.27
N LEU A 483 -57.91 -56.24 -12.12
CA LEU A 483 -59.08 -57.13 -12.05
C LEU A 483 -58.84 -58.29 -11.10
N GLN A 484 -57.59 -58.72 -10.98
CA GLN A 484 -57.21 -59.85 -10.15
C GLN A 484 -57.66 -59.73 -8.68
N PRO A 485 -57.51 -58.59 -7.97
CA PRO A 485 -57.95 -58.48 -6.57
C PRO A 485 -59.44 -58.70 -6.39
N PHE A 486 -60.26 -58.31 -7.37
CA PHE A 486 -61.71 -58.49 -7.31
C PHE A 486 -62.10 -59.92 -7.65
N MET A 487 -61.42 -60.56 -8.59
CA MET A 487 -61.57 -61.99 -8.81
C MET A 487 -61.16 -62.81 -7.59
N GLU A 488 -60.07 -62.45 -6.92
CA GLU A 488 -59.65 -63.05 -5.64
C GLU A 488 -60.77 -62.91 -4.61
N ASN A 489 -61.28 -61.70 -4.40
CA ASN A 489 -62.38 -61.47 -3.47
C ASN A 489 -63.61 -62.33 -3.78
N SER A 490 -64.02 -62.43 -5.04
CA SER A 490 -65.18 -63.26 -5.41
C SER A 490 -64.92 -64.76 -5.16
N PHE A 491 -63.71 -65.28 -5.41
CA PHE A 491 -63.38 -66.70 -5.16
C PHE A 491 -63.29 -67.05 -3.66
N PHE A 492 -62.65 -66.20 -2.85
CA PHE A 492 -62.35 -66.51 -1.44
C PHE A 492 -63.43 -66.03 -0.47
N HIS A 493 -64.13 -64.95 -0.81
CA HIS A 493 -65.11 -64.31 0.07
C HIS A 493 -66.53 -64.32 -0.50
N GLY A 494 -66.70 -64.44 -1.81
CA GLY A 494 -68.02 -64.42 -2.46
C GLY A 494 -68.87 -65.68 -2.20
N PHE A 495 -68.26 -66.85 -2.02
CA PHE A 495 -68.99 -68.13 -1.96
C PHE A 495 -68.67 -68.94 -0.69
N ILE A 496 -68.87 -68.35 0.49
CA ILE A 496 -68.59 -69.01 1.78
C ILE A 496 -69.75 -69.95 2.17
N ARG A 497 -71.00 -69.54 1.95
CA ARG A 497 -72.22 -70.29 2.29
C ARG A 497 -72.86 -70.96 1.07
N LYS A 498 -72.77 -70.34 -0.11
CA LYS A 498 -73.23 -70.94 -1.38
C LYS A 498 -72.20 -71.95 -1.93
N LEU A 499 -72.67 -73.16 -2.24
CA LEU A 499 -71.83 -74.26 -2.75
C LEU A 499 -71.52 -74.17 -4.26
N LEU A 500 -72.33 -73.44 -5.03
CA LEU A 500 -72.18 -73.25 -6.48
C LEU A 500 -72.41 -71.78 -6.82
N GLY A 501 -71.70 -71.28 -7.83
CA GLY A 501 -71.65 -69.85 -8.14
C GLY A 501 -71.24 -69.51 -9.56
N HIS A 502 -71.54 -68.28 -9.96
CA HIS A 502 -71.12 -67.69 -11.22
C HIS A 502 -70.46 -66.34 -10.96
N ILE A 503 -69.32 -66.11 -11.63
CA ILE A 503 -68.68 -64.80 -11.69
C ILE A 503 -68.67 -64.37 -13.16
N ASN A 504 -69.18 -63.17 -13.43
CA ASN A 504 -69.18 -62.59 -14.77
C ASN A 504 -68.21 -61.41 -14.78
N VAL A 505 -67.25 -61.45 -15.71
CA VAL A 505 -66.35 -60.34 -15.99
C VAL A 505 -66.82 -59.66 -17.26
N LEU A 506 -67.22 -58.39 -17.16
CA LEU A 506 -67.69 -57.60 -18.29
C LEU A 506 -66.73 -56.47 -18.58
N VAL A 507 -66.40 -56.24 -19.85
CA VAL A 507 -65.57 -55.10 -20.26
C VAL A 507 -66.16 -54.47 -21.50
N TRP A 508 -66.52 -53.19 -21.41
CA TRP A 508 -67.07 -52.44 -22.52
C TRP A 508 -66.69 -50.96 -22.46
N GLN A 509 -66.80 -50.30 -23.60
CA GLN A 509 -66.64 -48.86 -23.72
C GLN A 509 -67.98 -48.16 -23.48
N ASP A 510 -68.00 -47.18 -22.57
CA ASP A 510 -69.14 -46.30 -22.31
C ASP A 510 -68.73 -44.83 -22.55
N GLY A 511 -69.06 -44.31 -23.74
CA GLY A 511 -68.59 -43.00 -24.18
C GLY A 511 -67.07 -42.90 -24.25
N ASN A 512 -66.48 -42.04 -23.40
CA ASN A 512 -65.03 -41.81 -23.31
C ASN A 512 -64.34 -42.60 -22.21
N THR A 513 -65.05 -43.52 -21.54
CA THR A 513 -64.49 -44.35 -20.48
C THR A 513 -64.53 -45.83 -20.84
N LEU A 514 -63.56 -46.57 -20.34
CA LEU A 514 -63.54 -48.01 -20.34
C LEU A 514 -64.11 -48.48 -18.99
N THR A 515 -65.18 -49.26 -19.03
CA THR A 515 -65.80 -49.84 -17.84
C THR A 515 -65.49 -51.33 -17.77
N CYS A 516 -64.92 -51.75 -16.63
CA CYS A 516 -64.72 -53.16 -16.31
C CYS A 516 -65.57 -53.53 -15.09
N GLU A 517 -66.41 -54.55 -15.19
CA GLU A 517 -67.19 -55.07 -14.08
C GLU A 517 -66.81 -56.50 -13.73
N VAL A 518 -66.76 -56.78 -12.44
CA VAL A 518 -66.72 -58.14 -11.89
C VAL A 518 -67.97 -58.32 -11.03
N ILE A 519 -68.84 -59.25 -11.44
CA ILE A 519 -70.11 -59.52 -10.79
C ILE A 519 -70.14 -60.96 -10.34
N ASP A 520 -70.28 -61.20 -9.04
CA ASP A 520 -70.60 -62.52 -8.49
C ASP A 520 -72.04 -62.59 -7.99
N ASN A 521 -72.60 -63.81 -7.96
CA ASN A 521 -73.91 -64.11 -7.38
C ASN A 521 -73.80 -64.76 -5.99
N GLY A 522 -72.73 -64.39 -5.26
CA GLY A 522 -72.33 -64.96 -3.99
C GLY A 522 -73.23 -64.60 -2.80
N ASP A 523 -72.67 -64.69 -1.60
CA ASP A 523 -73.36 -64.38 -0.34
C ASP A 523 -73.63 -62.88 -0.17
N GLY A 524 -72.95 -62.03 -0.94
CA GLY A 524 -73.03 -60.57 -0.87
C GLY A 524 -72.51 -60.00 0.45
N MET A 525 -72.47 -58.68 0.54
CA MET A 525 -72.04 -57.95 1.74
C MET A 525 -72.93 -56.73 1.98
N GLU A 526 -72.99 -56.29 3.23
CA GLU A 526 -73.62 -55.02 3.59
C GLU A 526 -72.71 -53.87 3.16
N VAL A 527 -73.24 -52.94 2.35
CA VAL A 527 -72.53 -51.75 1.89
C VAL A 527 -73.18 -50.54 2.57
N SER A 528 -72.39 -49.71 3.26
CA SER A 528 -72.89 -48.49 3.90
C SER A 528 -73.43 -47.49 2.86
N GLU A 529 -74.51 -46.78 3.19
CA GLU A 529 -75.25 -45.86 2.28
C GLU A 529 -74.41 -44.73 1.67
N ASP A 530 -73.20 -44.46 2.17
CA ASP A 530 -72.39 -43.29 1.78
C ASP A 530 -71.48 -43.52 0.54
N ASN A 531 -71.62 -44.65 -0.18
CA ASN A 531 -70.75 -45.05 -1.31
C ASN A 531 -69.23 -45.05 -1.01
N THR A 532 -68.84 -44.86 0.24
CA THR A 532 -67.45 -44.87 0.70
C THR A 532 -66.96 -46.30 0.79
N LEU A 533 -65.81 -46.58 0.16
CA LEU A 533 -65.10 -47.85 0.29
C LEU A 533 -64.93 -48.23 1.78
N PRO A 534 -65.07 -49.51 2.17
CA PRO A 534 -65.17 -49.92 3.58
C PRO A 534 -63.98 -49.44 4.45
N HIS A 535 -64.28 -48.78 5.58
CA HIS A 535 -63.28 -48.26 6.52
C HIS A 535 -62.60 -49.36 7.36
N THR A 536 -61.28 -49.49 7.26
CA THR A 536 -60.47 -50.39 8.09
C THR A 536 -60.12 -49.74 9.44
N LYS A 537 -61.02 -49.80 10.43
CA LYS A 537 -60.66 -49.63 11.85
C LYS A 537 -60.94 -50.92 12.63
N ARG A 538 -60.14 -51.96 12.39
CA ARG A 538 -59.85 -53.00 13.38
C ARG A 538 -58.59 -53.78 12.96
N LYS A 539 -57.53 -53.63 13.76
CA LYS A 539 -56.35 -54.50 13.72
C LYS A 539 -56.80 -55.91 14.10
N GLN A 540 -56.35 -56.90 13.32
CA GLN A 540 -56.63 -58.33 13.43
C GLN A 540 -58.01 -58.77 12.91
N GLN A 541 -58.09 -58.98 11.59
CA GLN A 541 -58.42 -60.28 10.97
C GLN A 541 -58.28 -60.14 9.44
N HIS A 542 -58.03 -61.27 8.79
CA HIS A 542 -57.54 -61.44 7.43
C HIS A 542 -58.21 -60.60 6.32
N PHE A 543 -57.36 -60.01 5.45
CA PHE A 543 -57.57 -59.73 4.01
C PHE A 543 -59.01 -59.57 3.52
N SER A 544 -59.63 -58.39 3.64
CA SER A 544 -60.82 -58.06 2.80
C SER A 544 -61.07 -56.57 2.50
N GLY A 545 -60.41 -55.61 3.16
CA GLY A 545 -60.58 -54.17 2.88
C GLY A 545 -59.41 -53.45 2.16
N ILE A 546 -58.22 -54.05 2.14
CA ILE A 546 -56.98 -53.40 1.66
C ILE A 546 -56.87 -53.44 0.12
N GLY A 547 -57.25 -54.56 -0.50
CA GLY A 547 -57.10 -54.75 -1.95
C GLY A 547 -57.96 -53.81 -2.78
N VAL A 548 -59.21 -53.57 -2.37
CA VAL A 548 -60.15 -52.68 -3.05
C VAL A 548 -59.66 -51.23 -3.03
N ARG A 549 -59.28 -50.73 -1.84
CA ARG A 549 -58.84 -49.35 -1.66
C ARG A 549 -57.53 -49.07 -2.39
N ASN A 550 -56.61 -50.04 -2.38
CA ASN A 550 -55.36 -49.92 -3.12
C ASN A 550 -55.59 -49.82 -4.63
N VAL A 551 -56.55 -50.56 -5.20
CA VAL A 551 -56.88 -50.42 -6.62
C VAL A 551 -57.53 -49.06 -6.91
N HIS A 552 -58.42 -48.59 -6.05
CA HIS A 552 -59.03 -47.26 -6.19
C HIS A 552 -58.00 -46.12 -6.11
N GLU A 553 -57.18 -46.09 -5.05
CA GLU A 553 -56.12 -45.09 -4.86
C GLU A 553 -55.11 -45.15 -6.00
N ARG A 554 -54.74 -46.35 -6.48
CA ARG A 554 -53.84 -46.51 -7.62
C ARG A 554 -54.43 -45.94 -8.91
N ILE A 555 -55.72 -46.16 -9.16
CA ILE A 555 -56.40 -45.58 -10.33
C ILE A 555 -56.42 -44.05 -10.22
N GLN A 556 -56.73 -43.51 -9.05
CA GLN A 556 -56.77 -42.06 -8.84
C GLN A 556 -55.39 -41.41 -8.94
N LEU A 557 -54.32 -42.07 -8.47
CA LEU A 557 -52.95 -41.59 -8.62
C LEU A 557 -52.50 -41.53 -10.08
N ILE A 558 -52.94 -42.48 -10.92
CA ILE A 558 -52.53 -42.56 -12.32
C ILE A 558 -53.40 -41.66 -13.21
N TYR A 559 -54.71 -41.60 -12.98
CA TYR A 559 -55.67 -40.97 -13.90
C TYR A 559 -56.50 -39.82 -13.30
N GLY A 560 -56.39 -39.54 -12.01
CA GLY A 560 -57.13 -38.48 -11.31
C GLY A 560 -58.40 -38.96 -10.61
N GLU A 561 -58.99 -38.08 -9.79
CA GLU A 561 -60.09 -38.41 -8.86
C GLU A 561 -61.42 -38.81 -9.55
N GLU A 562 -61.59 -38.47 -10.84
CA GLU A 562 -62.79 -38.79 -11.64
C GLU A 562 -62.92 -40.29 -11.97
N TYR A 563 -61.85 -41.06 -11.80
CA TYR A 563 -61.78 -42.49 -12.08
C TYR A 563 -61.62 -43.30 -10.81
N GLY A 564 -62.03 -44.56 -10.82
CA GLY A 564 -61.96 -45.36 -9.60
C GLY A 564 -62.79 -46.63 -9.62
N VAL A 565 -63.18 -47.05 -8.42
CA VAL A 565 -63.87 -48.33 -8.17
C VAL A 565 -65.14 -48.02 -7.40
N THR A 566 -66.28 -48.52 -7.89
CA THR A 566 -67.58 -48.47 -7.23
C THR A 566 -68.03 -49.88 -6.90
N ILE A 567 -68.56 -50.09 -5.69
CA ILE A 567 -69.07 -51.39 -5.25
C ILE A 567 -70.55 -51.28 -4.94
N SER A 568 -71.32 -52.22 -5.46
CA SER A 568 -72.73 -52.43 -5.12
C SER A 568 -72.93 -53.89 -4.72
N SER A 569 -73.48 -54.15 -3.54
CA SER A 569 -73.75 -55.51 -3.06
C SER A 569 -74.95 -55.52 -2.12
N SER A 570 -75.71 -56.62 -2.17
CA SER A 570 -76.82 -56.91 -1.27
C SER A 570 -76.63 -58.32 -0.69
N LEU A 571 -76.90 -58.46 0.61
CA LEU A 571 -76.85 -59.76 1.29
C LEU A 571 -77.75 -60.78 0.59
N GLY A 572 -77.17 -61.89 0.15
CA GLY A 572 -77.83 -63.00 -0.53
C GLY A 572 -77.89 -62.88 -2.06
N GLU A 573 -77.65 -61.71 -2.64
CA GLU A 573 -77.75 -61.46 -4.09
C GLU A 573 -76.38 -61.45 -4.81
N GLY A 574 -75.30 -61.20 -4.07
CA GLY A 574 -73.92 -61.17 -4.58
C GLY A 574 -73.30 -59.78 -4.59
N THR A 575 -72.10 -59.66 -5.16
CA THR A 575 -71.34 -58.40 -5.22
C THR A 575 -71.02 -58.02 -6.66
N LYS A 576 -71.24 -56.74 -7.00
CA LYS A 576 -70.84 -56.12 -8.26
C LYS A 576 -69.79 -55.04 -7.95
N VAL A 577 -68.64 -55.18 -8.60
CA VAL A 577 -67.56 -54.19 -8.60
C VAL A 577 -67.46 -53.59 -9.99
N ARG A 578 -67.49 -52.27 -10.09
CA ARG A 578 -67.29 -51.51 -11.33
C ARG A 578 -66.01 -50.70 -11.23
N ILE A 579 -65.16 -50.82 -12.24
CA ILE A 579 -63.95 -50.02 -12.41
C ILE A 579 -64.16 -49.13 -13.63
N THR A 580 -63.98 -47.83 -13.45
CA THR A 580 -64.10 -46.83 -14.52
C THR A 580 -62.73 -46.23 -14.79
N LEU A 581 -62.28 -46.29 -16.05
CA LEU A 581 -60.96 -45.85 -16.50
C LEU A 581 -61.09 -44.95 -17.75
N PRO A 582 -60.14 -44.05 -18.02
CA PRO A 582 -60.08 -43.36 -19.31
C PRO A 582 -59.69 -44.35 -20.42
N ILE A 583 -60.10 -44.05 -21.65
CA ILE A 583 -59.70 -44.82 -22.83
C ILE A 583 -58.31 -44.37 -23.30
N GLN A 584 -57.33 -45.29 -23.32
CA GLN A 584 -55.96 -45.04 -23.79
C GLN A 584 -55.46 -46.19 -24.66
N LYS A 585 -55.03 -45.88 -25.89
CA LYS A 585 -54.69 -46.85 -26.93
C LYS A 585 -53.25 -47.31 -26.88
#